data_AF-X1AVJ5-F1
#
_entry.id   AF-X1AVJ5-F1
#
_cell.length_a   1.000
_cell.length_b   1.000
_cell.length_c   1.000
_cell.angle_alpha   90.00
_cell.angle_beta   90.00
_cell.angle_gamma   90.00
#
_symmetry.space_group_name_H-M   'P 1'
#
loop_
_entity.id
_entity.type
_entity.pdbx_description
1 polymer ?
#
loop_
_entity_poly.entity_id
_entity_poly.type
_entity_poly.pdbx_seq_one_letter_code
_entity_poly.pdbx_strand_id
1 'polypeptide(L)' 'MHDMQVKALTNARSVTSRIFTKDDQAQNHCQIGNLGLAFDVMREWIEQKS' A
#
# COMPACT_ATOMS: atom_id res chain seq x y z
N MET A 1 -14.43 -5.88 1.64
CA MET A 1 -13.79 -6.52 0.46
C MET A 1 -12.27 -6.51 0.57
N HIS A 2 -11.64 -5.39 0.95
CA HIS A 2 -10.18 -5.28 1.18
C HIS A 2 -9.58 -6.48 1.93
N ASP A 3 -10.08 -6.77 3.13
CA ASP A 3 -9.56 -7.87 3.96
C ASP A 3 -9.65 -9.24 3.28
N MET A 4 -10.67 -9.47 2.45
CA MET A 4 -10.82 -10.73 1.72
C MET A 4 -9.75 -10.85 0.63
N GLN A 5 -9.43 -9.76 -0.07
CA GLN A 5 -8.38 -9.72 -1.09
C GLN A 5 -7.00 -9.97 -0.47
N VAL A 6 -6.72 -9.36 0.68
CA VAL A 6 -5.46 -9.59 1.41
C VAL A 6 -5.36 -11.05 1.86
N LYS A 7 -6.42 -11.62 2.42
CA LYS A 7 -6.47 -13.03 2.86
C LYS A 7 -6.34 -14.03 1.71
N ALA A 8 -6.70 -13.65 0.49
CA ALA A 8 -6.59 -14.52 -0.69
C ALA A 8 -5.14 -14.73 -1.15
N LEU A 9 -4.17 -13.93 -0.69
CA LEU A 9 -2.76 -14.02 -1.06
C LEU A 9 -2.01 -15.11 -0.25
N THR A 10 -2.53 -16.34 -0.24
CA THR A 10 -2.05 -17.43 0.63
C THR A 10 -0.64 -17.93 0.33
N ASN A 11 -0.13 -17.67 -0.87
CA ASN A 11 1.20 -18.12 -1.31
C ASN A 11 2.27 -17.01 -1.27
N ALA A 12 1.93 -15.82 -0.78
CA ALA A 12 2.89 -14.74 -0.64
C ALA A 12 3.75 -14.93 0.62
N ARG A 13 5.07 -14.80 0.48
CA ARG A 13 6.02 -14.88 1.63
C ARG A 13 5.71 -13.86 2.72
N SER A 14 5.26 -12.66 2.33
CA SER A 14 4.90 -11.58 3.23
C SER A 14 3.94 -10.62 2.53
N VAL A 15 2.90 -10.17 3.22
CA VAL A 15 1.93 -9.20 2.70
C VAL A 15 1.78 -8.05 3.70
N THR A 16 1.77 -6.83 3.18
CA THR A 16 1.38 -5.63 3.92
C THR A 16 0.34 -4.90 3.08
N SER A 17 -0.76 -4.49 3.68
CA SER A 17 -1.83 -3.75 3.00
C SER A 17 -2.04 -2.39 3.65
N ARG A 18 -2.31 -1.36 2.85
CA ARG A 18 -2.64 -0.01 3.30
C ARG A 18 -3.78 0.54 2.45
N ILE A 19 -4.69 1.28 3.07
CA ILE A 19 -5.73 2.04 2.37
C ILE A 19 -5.30 3.51 2.43
N PHE A 20 -5.16 4.15 1.27
CA PHE A 20 -4.99 5.60 1.20
C PHE A 20 -6.36 6.27 1.22
N THR A 21 -6.50 7.25 2.10
CA THR A 21 -7.75 7.97 2.35
C THR A 21 -7.69 9.36 1.73
N LYS A 22 -8.83 10.06 1.77
CA LYS A 22 -8.90 11.46 1.32
C LYS A 22 -7.97 12.36 2.12
N ASP A 23 -7.75 12.07 3.40
CA ASP A 23 -6.89 12.88 4.27
C ASP A 23 -5.41 12.77 3.86
N ASP A 24 -5.00 11.63 3.29
CA ASP A 24 -3.66 11.42 2.72
C ASP A 24 -3.46 12.16 1.38
N GLN A 25 -4.54 12.61 0.73
CA GLN A 25 -4.57 13.07 -0.67
C GLN A 25 -4.01 12.03 -1.67
N ALA A 26 -3.98 10.75 -1.29
CA ALA A 26 -3.42 9.66 -2.09
C ALA A 26 -4.49 8.64 -2.53
N GLN A 27 -5.77 8.86 -2.24
CA GLN A 27 -6.86 7.93 -2.58
C GLN A 27 -7.15 7.79 -4.08
N ASN A 28 -6.60 8.68 -4.91
CA ASN A 28 -6.82 8.67 -6.35
C ASN A 28 -6.23 7.40 -6.99
N HIS A 29 -6.73 7.03 -8.17
CA HIS A 29 -6.16 5.91 -8.93
C HIS A 29 -4.65 6.11 -9.13
N CYS A 30 -3.87 5.05 -8.86
CA CYS A 30 -2.41 5.09 -8.86
C CYS A 30 -1.79 6.11 -7.88
N GLN A 31 -2.52 6.50 -6.83
CA GLN A 31 -2.10 7.47 -5.82
C GLN A 31 -1.65 8.83 -6.42
N ILE A 32 -2.17 9.21 -7.60
CA ILE A 32 -1.66 10.38 -8.36
C ILE A 32 -1.82 11.72 -7.63
N GLY A 33 -2.72 11.81 -6.65
CA GLY A 33 -2.91 13.01 -5.81
C GLY A 33 -1.75 13.26 -4.84
N ASN A 34 -0.97 12.24 -4.49
CA ASN A 34 0.17 12.36 -3.59
C ASN A 34 1.19 11.23 -3.83
N LEU A 35 1.91 11.32 -4.95
CA LEU A 35 2.94 10.35 -5.34
C LEU A 35 4.10 10.28 -4.33
N GLY A 36 4.43 11.40 -3.68
CA GLY A 36 5.50 11.46 -2.67
C GLY A 36 5.24 10.48 -1.53
N LEU A 37 4.06 10.58 -0.90
CA LEU A 37 3.64 9.65 0.14
C LEU A 37 3.61 8.20 -0.35
N ALA A 38 3.11 7.96 -1.56
CA ALA A 38 3.05 6.61 -2.12
C ALA A 38 4.45 5.99 -2.29
N PHE A 39 5.42 6.76 -2.80
CA PHE A 39 6.80 6.33 -2.94
C PHE A 39 7.50 6.15 -1.60
N ASP A 40 7.27 7.04 -0.64
CA ASP A 40 7.83 6.89 0.71
C ASP A 40 7.36 5.59 1.37
N VAL A 41 6.06 5.29 1.30
CA VAL A 41 5.50 4.03 1.83
C VAL A 41 6.13 2.80 1.18
N MET A 42 6.31 2.81 -0.15
CA MET A 42 6.93 1.68 -0.87
C MET A 42 8.41 1.53 -0.51
N ARG A 43 9.17 2.63 -0.47
CA ARG A 43 10.59 2.64 -0.11
C ARG A 43 10.79 2.10 1.31
N GLU A 44 10.08 2.64 2.29
CA GLU A 44 10.17 2.23 3.69
C GLU A 44 9.84 0.73 3.85
N TRP A 45 8.84 0.22 3.12
CA TRP A 45 8.50 -1.19 3.15
C TRP A 45 9.63 -2.07 2.61
N ILE A 46 10.27 -1.68 1.50
CA ILE A 46 11.40 -2.43 0.94
C ILE A 46 12.59 -2.42 1.91
N GLU A 47 12.91 -1.27 2.49
CA GLU A 47 14.01 -1.12 3.45
C GLU A 47 13.80 -1.95 4.73
N GLN A 48 12.56 -2.08 5.22
CA GLN A 48 12.25 -2.92 6.39
C GLN A 48 12.27 -4.43 6.11
N LYS A 49 12.21 -4.85 4.84
CA LYS A 49 12.11 -6.26 4.43
C LYS A 49 13.35 -6.80 3.73
N SER A 50 14.30 -5.92 3.42
CA SER A 50 15.65 -6.25 2.95
C SER A 50 16.53 -6.67 4.13
#